data_AF-A0A5C8F6D2-F1
#
_entry.id   AF-A0A5C8F6D2-F1
#
_cell.length_a   1.000
_cell.length_b   1.000
_cell.length_c   1.000
_cell.angle_alpha   90.00
_cell.angle_beta   90.00
_cell.angle_gamma   90.00
#
_symmetry.space_group_name_H-M   'P 1'
#
loop_
_entity.id
_entity.type
_entity.pdbx_description
1 polymer ?
#
loop_
_entity_poly.entity_id
_entity_poly.type
_entity_poly.pdbx_seq_one_letter_code
_entity_poly.pdbx_strand_id
1 'polypeptide(L)' 'MGFWDLVVKGAKVVGEKTQNFAEDFQNYKVEYEAYDDEKLKKLYCSTSGARKLAIMSILKERGLM' A
#
# COMPACT_ATOMS: atom_id res chain seq x y z
N MET A 1 1.19 -11.37 -9.28
CA MET A 1 2.61 -11.15 -8.91
C MET A 1 3.21 -10.03 -9.78
N GLY A 2 2.83 -8.75 -9.62
CA GLY A 2 3.21 -7.73 -10.61
C GLY A 2 3.56 -6.33 -10.10
N PHE A 3 2.97 -5.88 -8.99
CA PHE A 3 3.24 -4.53 -8.47
C PHE A 3 4.18 -4.55 -7.27
N TRP A 4 3.96 -5.49 -6.34
CA TRP A 4 4.82 -5.71 -5.18
C TRP A 4 6.23 -6.16 -5.55
N ASP A 5 6.38 -7.07 -6.52
CA ASP A 5 7.71 -7.51 -6.96
C ASP A 5 8.49 -6.36 -7.61
N LEU A 6 7.79 -5.44 -8.29
CA LEU A 6 8.37 -4.28 -8.95
C LEU A 6 8.76 -3.19 -7.93
N VAL A 7 7.95 -2.98 -6.88
CA VAL A 7 8.28 -2.10 -5.75
C VAL A 7 9.47 -2.65 -4.96
N VAL A 8 9.48 -3.95 -4.65
CA VAL A 8 10.56 -4.60 -3.89
C VAL A 8 11.85 -4.66 -4.71
N LYS A 9 11.78 -4.97 -6.02
CA LYS A 9 12.95 -4.88 -6.92
C LYS A 9 13.43 -3.44 -7.11
N GLY A 10 12.51 -2.49 -7.27
CA GLY A 10 12.84 -1.07 -7.39
C GLY A 10 13.50 -0.52 -6.12
N ALA A 11 13.06 -0.95 -4.95
CA ALA A 11 13.65 -0.60 -3.66
C ALA A 11 15.09 -1.11 -3.49
N LYS A 12 15.41 -2.29 -4.05
CA LYS A 12 16.75 -2.88 -3.98
C LYS A 12 17.79 -2.18 -4.88
N VAL A 13 17.31 -1.43 -5.89
CA VAL A 13 18.15 -0.75 -6.90
C VAL A 13 18.44 0.72 -6.54
N VAL A 14 17.64 1.34 -5.65
CA VAL A 14 17.73 2.76 -5.30
C VAL A 14 17.87 2.91 -3.78
N GLY A 15 19.04 2.60 -3.25
CA GLY A 15 19.28 2.22 -1.85
C GLY A 15 19.00 3.24 -0.73
N GLU A 16 18.76 4.52 -1.00
CA GLU A 16 18.66 5.54 0.08
C GLU A 16 17.37 6.37 0.11
N LYS A 17 16.65 6.56 -1.01
CA LYS A 17 15.40 7.37 -1.01
C LYS A 17 14.11 6.57 -0.87
N THR A 18 14.15 5.25 -1.11
CA THR A 18 12.94 4.41 -1.22
C THR A 18 12.60 3.66 0.06
N GLN A 19 13.53 3.53 1.02
CA GLN A 19 13.25 2.89 2.32
C GLN A 19 12.04 3.53 3.00
N ASN A 20 11.96 4.86 3.00
CA ASN A 20 10.81 5.58 3.54
C ASN A 20 9.50 5.16 2.85
N PHE A 21 9.47 5.01 1.52
CA PHE A 21 8.22 4.67 0.82
C PHE A 21 7.74 3.25 1.11
N ALA A 22 8.67 2.28 1.22
CA ALA A 22 8.33 0.91 1.55
C ALA A 22 7.89 0.78 3.03
N GLU A 23 8.56 1.51 3.92
CA GLU A 23 8.24 1.56 5.35
C GLU A 23 6.90 2.27 5.60
N ASP A 24 6.68 3.45 4.99
CA ASP A 24 5.39 4.15 4.96
C ASP A 24 4.30 3.22 4.46
N PHE A 25 4.52 2.54 3.32
CA PHE A 25 3.56 1.62 2.76
C PHE A 25 3.23 0.49 3.74
N GLN A 26 4.22 -0.16 4.36
CA GLN A 26 3.98 -1.22 5.33
C GLN A 26 3.25 -0.70 6.57
N ASN A 27 3.66 0.44 7.11
CA ASN A 27 2.98 1.08 8.24
C ASN A 27 1.52 1.39 7.91
N TYR A 28 1.24 1.99 6.75
CA TYR A 28 -0.13 2.23 6.29
C TYR A 28 -0.88 0.92 6.06
N LYS A 29 -0.24 -0.12 5.53
CA LYS A 29 -0.89 -1.42 5.33
C LYS A 29 -1.31 -2.00 6.68
N VAL A 30 -0.42 -2.04 7.67
CA VAL A 30 -0.72 -2.55 9.03
C VAL A 30 -1.81 -1.72 9.70
N GLU A 31 -1.74 -0.39 9.60
CA GLU A 31 -2.75 0.51 10.16
C GLU A 31 -4.14 0.29 9.52
N TYR A 32 -4.17 0.14 8.19
CA TYR A 32 -5.40 -0.04 7.42
C TYR A 32 -5.92 -1.48 7.42
N GLU A 33 -5.12 -2.48 7.79
CA GLU A 33 -5.56 -3.87 7.89
C GLU A 33 -6.61 -4.04 8.99
N ALA A 34 -6.54 -3.22 10.05
CA ALA A 34 -7.56 -3.14 11.10
C ALA A 34 -8.82 -2.36 10.69
N TYR A 35 -8.84 -1.74 9.50
CA TYR A 35 -9.96 -0.91 9.07
C TYR A 35 -11.01 -1.75 8.33
N ASP A 36 -12.25 -1.31 8.47
CA ASP A 36 -13.40 -1.89 7.78
C ASP A 36 -13.42 -1.55 6.29
N ASP A 37 -14.06 -2.38 5.47
CA ASP A 37 -14.01 -2.26 4.00
C ASP A 37 -14.63 -0.95 3.49
N GLU A 38 -15.70 -0.49 4.14
CA GLU A 38 -16.30 0.81 3.84
C GLU A 38 -15.35 1.97 4.15
N LYS A 39 -14.64 1.88 5.27
CA LYS A 39 -13.67 2.89 5.71
C LYS A 39 -12.48 2.93 4.75
N LEU A 40 -12.00 1.75 4.32
CA LEU A 40 -10.96 1.59 3.31
C LEU A 40 -11.37 2.21 1.98
N LYS A 41 -12.58 1.92 1.46
CA LYS A 41 -13.08 2.53 0.22
C LYS A 41 -13.17 4.06 0.30
N LYS A 42 -13.60 4.59 1.44
CA LYS A 42 -13.70 6.04 1.68
C LYS A 42 -12.31 6.70 1.69
N LEU A 43 -11.35 6.08 2.37
CA LEU A 43 -9.95 6.52 2.39
C LEU A 43 -9.29 6.39 1.02
N TYR A 44 -9.56 5.32 0.27
CA TYR A 44 -9.04 5.12 -1.08
C TYR A 44 -9.43 6.24 -2.04
N CYS A 45 -10.66 6.74 -1.90
CA CYS A 45 -11.17 7.85 -2.71
C CYS A 45 -10.59 9.20 -2.28
N SER A 46 -10.29 9.36 -0.99
CA SER A 46 -9.81 10.61 -0.39
C SER A 46 -8.27 10.75 -0.40
N THR A 47 -7.54 9.63 -0.50
CA THR A 47 -6.08 9.62 -0.38
C THR A 47 -5.37 9.38 -1.71
N SER A 48 -4.07 9.69 -1.76
CA SER A 48 -3.21 9.57 -2.94
C SER A 48 -1.83 9.03 -2.54
N GLY A 49 -1.07 8.49 -3.49
CA GLY A 49 0.30 7.99 -3.26
C GLY A 49 0.36 6.66 -2.50
N ALA A 50 1.32 6.53 -1.56
CA ALA A 50 1.61 5.29 -0.83
C ALA A 50 0.38 4.74 -0.07
N ARG A 51 -0.38 5.63 0.59
CA ARG A 51 -1.61 5.26 1.32
C ARG A 51 -2.64 4.61 0.40
N LYS A 52 -2.82 5.16 -0.81
CA LYS A 52 -3.78 4.64 -1.78
C LYS A 52 -3.39 3.24 -2.23
N LEU A 53 -2.10 3.01 -2.46
CA LEU A 53 -1.57 1.70 -2.85
C LEU A 53 -1.69 0.68 -1.70
N ALA A 54 -1.49 1.10 -0.45
CA ALA A 54 -1.66 0.25 0.73
C ALA A 54 -3.11 -0.21 0.86
N ILE A 55 -4.06 0.72 0.79
CA ILE A 55 -5.49 0.43 0.81
C ILE A 55 -5.89 -0.47 -0.37
N MET A 56 -5.37 -0.19 -1.57
CA MET A 56 -5.64 -1.01 -2.75
C MET A 56 -5.12 -2.44 -2.60
N SER A 57 -3.96 -2.63 -1.97
CA SER A 57 -3.44 -3.97 -1.69
C SER A 57 -4.35 -4.73 -0.72
N ILE A 58 -4.83 -4.07 0.34
CA ILE A 58 -5.72 -4.71 1.33
C ILE A 58 -7.06 -5.07 0.68
N LEU A 59 -7.67 -4.14 -0.08
CA LEU A 59 -8.93 -4.40 -0.80
C LEU A 59 -8.80 -5.55 -1.79
N LYS A 60 -7.64 -5.66 -2.46
CA LYS A 60 -7.34 -6.76 -3.37
C LYS A 60 -7.11 -8.09 -2.64
N GLU A 61 -6.42 -8.09 -1.50
CA GLU A 61 -6.28 -9.29 -0.65
C GLU A 61 -7.63 -9.76 -0.10
N ARG A 62 -8.56 -8.84 0.18
CA ARG A 62 -9.93 -9.14 0.60
C ARG A 62 -10.87 -9.53 -0.56
N GLY A 63 -10.40 -9.52 -1.80
CA GLY A 63 -11.19 -9.92 -2.98
C GLY A 63 -12.25 -8.90 -3.41
N LEU A 64 -12.12 -7.64 -2.97
CA LEU A 64 -13.05 -6.55 -3.27
C LEU A 64 -12.65 -5.73 -4.51
N MET A 65 -11.44 -5.98 -5.05
CA MET A 65 -10.85 -5.38 -6.26
C MET A 65 -9.96 -6.39 -6.99
#